data_AF-A0A3G6SAA6-F1
#
_entry.id   AF-A0A3G6SAA6-F1
#
_cell.length_a   1.000
_cell.length_b   1.000
_cell.length_c   1.000
_cell.angle_alpha   90.00
_cell.angle_beta   90.00
_cell.angle_gamma   90.00
#
_symmetry.space_group_name_H-M   'P 1'
#
loop_
_entity.id
_entity.type
_entity.pdbx_description
1 polymer ?
#
loop_
_entity_poly.entity_id
_entity_poly.type
_entity_poly.pdbx_seq_one_letter_code
_entity_poly.pdbx_strand_id
1 'polypeptide(L)'
;MKNKKPESNLEDLNQKILVQDEIIALAKANSPRLLNKFRLFYPDFFEKLSAIQPGLKNSELIFCIYLKLNMTTKEIATYIFVTPKAIQNRKNRLRKKLSIPSDFDIYKWFNEI
;
A
#
# COMPACT_ATOMS: atom_id res chain seq x y z
N MET A 1 0.56 37.44 17.59
CA MET A 1 0.05 36.41 16.66
C MET A 1 1.21 35.93 15.81
N LYS A 2 1.75 34.73 16.05
CA LYS A 2 2.86 34.16 15.25
C LYS A 2 2.28 33.06 14.36
N ASN A 3 2.07 33.37 13.08
CA ASN A 3 1.82 32.38 12.05
C ASN A 3 3.11 31.56 11.84
N LYS A 4 3.18 30.35 12.37
CA LYS A 4 4.16 29.35 11.92
C LYS A 4 3.58 28.63 10.70
N LYS A 5 4.02 29.02 9.51
CA LYS A 5 4.00 28.09 8.36
C LYS A 5 4.92 26.92 8.71
N PRO A 6 4.54 25.65 8.47
CA PRO A 6 5.46 24.55 8.62
C PRO A 6 6.38 24.55 7.39
N GLU A 7 7.57 25.11 7.53
CA GLU A 7 8.67 24.82 6.60
C GLU A 7 9.06 23.35 6.83
N SER A 8 8.60 22.44 5.98
CA SER A 8 9.23 21.11 5.92
C SER A 8 10.66 21.32 5.41
N ASN A 9 11.66 21.01 6.21
CA ASN A 9 13.05 21.18 5.80
C ASN A 9 13.39 20.17 4.68
N LEU A 10 14.41 20.47 3.87
CA LEU A 10 14.85 19.59 2.76
C LEU A 10 15.28 18.19 3.24
N GLU A 11 15.80 18.10 4.47
CA GLU A 11 16.23 16.85 5.10
C GLU A 11 15.05 15.88 5.30
N ASP A 12 13.92 16.38 5.81
CA ASP A 12 12.70 15.61 6.07
C ASP A 12 12.12 15.05 4.77
N LEU A 13 12.19 15.84 3.68
CA LEU A 13 11.75 15.40 2.36
C LEU A 13 12.67 14.31 1.80
N ASN A 14 13.99 14.49 1.93
CA ASN A 14 14.97 13.50 1.51
C ASN A 14 14.81 12.18 2.27
N GLN A 15 14.55 12.24 3.58
CA GLN A 15 14.27 11.04 4.38
C GLN A 15 13.00 10.33 3.92
N LYS A 16 11.91 11.07 3.62
CA LYS A 16 10.67 10.48 3.08
C LYS A 16 10.90 9.81 1.72
N ILE A 17 11.67 10.44 0.83
CA ILE A 17 12.01 9.89 -0.48
C ILE A 17 12.81 8.59 -0.31
N LEU A 18 13.84 8.59 0.55
CA LEU A 18 14.68 7.42 0.79
C LEU A 18 13.86 6.23 1.35
N VAL A 19 12.97 6.51 2.29
CA VAL A 19 12.05 5.49 2.86
C VAL A 19 11.12 4.94 1.79
N GLN A 20 10.58 5.82 0.94
CA GLN A 20 9.70 5.43 -0.15
C GLN A 20 10.42 4.51 -1.15
N ASP A 21 11.65 4.83 -1.53
CA ASP A 21 12.47 4.02 -2.43
C ASP A 21 12.78 2.64 -1.81
N GLU A 22 13.10 2.59 -0.52
CA GLU A 22 13.33 1.34 0.19
C GLU A 22 12.08 0.45 0.21
N ILE A 23 10.91 1.04 0.47
CA ILE A 23 9.63 0.32 0.43
C ILE A 23 9.34 -0.25 -0.96
N ILE A 24 9.58 0.55 -2.01
CA ILE A 24 9.40 0.09 -3.39
C ILE A 24 10.37 -1.06 -3.69
N ALA A 25 11.64 -0.96 -3.28
CA ALA A 25 12.62 -2.03 -3.47
C ALA A 25 12.21 -3.33 -2.75
N LEU A 26 11.74 -3.24 -1.50
CA LEU A 26 11.22 -4.39 -0.76
C LEU A 26 10.00 -5.03 -1.43
N ALA A 27 9.11 -4.21 -1.99
CA ALA A 27 7.92 -4.68 -2.70
C ALA A 27 8.29 -5.40 -4.01
N LYS A 28 9.21 -4.84 -4.80
CA LYS A 28 9.73 -5.44 -6.04
C LYS A 28 10.46 -6.77 -5.77
N ALA A 29 11.16 -6.87 -4.65
CA ALA A 29 11.86 -8.08 -4.22
C ALA A 29 10.94 -9.13 -3.56
N ASN A 30 9.64 -8.85 -3.39
CA ASN A 30 8.70 -9.69 -2.63
C ASN A 30 9.26 -10.08 -1.24
N SER A 31 9.91 -9.10 -0.58
CA SER A 31 10.64 -9.33 0.67
C SER A 31 9.68 -9.49 1.85
N PRO A 32 9.92 -10.45 2.77
CA PRO A 32 9.12 -10.60 3.99
C PRO A 32 9.20 -9.38 4.91
N ARG A 33 10.21 -8.51 4.74
CA ARG A 33 10.39 -7.28 5.51
C ARG A 33 9.41 -6.17 5.12
N LEU A 34 8.77 -6.27 3.95
CA LEU A 34 7.89 -5.25 3.41
C LEU A 34 6.80 -4.82 4.40
N LEU A 35 6.09 -5.79 5.00
CA LEU A 35 4.96 -5.51 5.88
C LEU A 35 5.39 -4.70 7.11
N ASN A 36 6.46 -5.13 7.78
CA ASN A 36 6.94 -4.47 8.99
C ASN A 36 7.52 -3.09 8.68
N LYS A 37 8.26 -2.97 7.57
CA LYS A 37 8.78 -1.66 7.12
C LYS A 37 7.64 -0.71 6.82
N PHE A 38 6.65 -1.11 6.02
CA PHE A 38 5.52 -0.25 5.68
C PHE A 38 4.72 0.17 6.93
N ARG A 39 4.50 -0.74 7.88
CA ARG A 39 3.81 -0.47 9.15
C ARG A 39 4.50 0.59 10.00
N LEU A 40 5.83 0.61 10.00
CA LEU A 40 6.59 1.60 10.77
C LEU A 40 6.38 3.03 10.24
N PHE A 41 6.23 3.20 8.93
CA PHE A 41 6.16 4.53 8.30
C PHE A 41 4.74 4.96 7.94
N TYR A 42 3.80 4.02 7.81
CA TYR A 42 2.40 4.28 7.48
C TYR A 42 1.44 3.55 8.45
N PRO A 43 1.50 3.81 9.76
CA PRO A 43 0.64 3.16 10.74
C PRO A 43 -0.85 3.45 10.49
N ASP A 44 -1.20 4.72 10.19
CA ASP A 44 -2.57 5.18 9.92
C ASP A 44 -3.26 4.40 8.80
N PHE A 45 -2.50 3.96 7.79
CA PHE A 45 -3.01 3.12 6.71
C PHE A 45 -3.57 1.79 7.24
N PHE A 46 -2.86 1.15 8.17
CA PHE A 46 -3.32 -0.10 8.77
C PHE A 46 -4.44 0.12 9.77
N GLU A 47 -4.44 1.24 10.49
CA GLU A 47 -5.54 1.59 11.40
C GLU A 47 -6.85 1.75 10.63
N LYS A 48 -6.83 2.48 9.50
CA LYS A 48 -7.99 2.64 8.62
C LYS A 48 -8.43 1.30 8.01
N LEU A 49 -7.49 0.48 7.53
CA LEU A 49 -7.82 -0.86 7.03
C LEU A 49 -8.44 -1.74 8.12
N SER A 50 -7.92 -1.68 9.35
CA SER A 50 -8.43 -2.45 10.49
C SER A 50 -9.82 -1.97 10.92
N ALA A 51 -10.11 -0.67 10.81
CA ALA A 51 -11.43 -0.12 11.08
C ALA A 51 -12.47 -0.60 10.05
N ILE A 52 -12.06 -0.81 8.79
CA ILE A 52 -12.93 -1.32 7.72
C ILE A 52 -13.09 -2.84 7.81
N GLN A 53 -11.98 -3.56 7.97
CA GLN A 53 -11.94 -5.02 7.99
C GLN A 53 -10.83 -5.52 8.92
N PRO A 54 -11.13 -5.82 10.20
CA PRO A 54 -10.14 -6.25 11.18
C PRO A 54 -9.55 -7.65 10.89
N GLY A 55 -10.24 -8.47 10.08
CA GLY A 55 -9.83 -9.84 9.76
C GLY A 55 -8.89 -10.01 8.56
N LEU A 56 -8.12 -8.98 8.19
CA LEU A 56 -7.16 -9.08 7.08
C LEU A 56 -5.92 -9.88 7.50
N LYS A 57 -5.60 -10.92 6.73
CA LYS A 57 -4.37 -11.70 6.92
C LYS A 57 -3.16 -10.89 6.47
N ASN A 58 -1.97 -11.20 6.99
CA ASN A 58 -0.71 -10.55 6.57
C ASN A 58 -0.50 -10.58 5.05
N SER A 59 -0.88 -11.67 4.38
CA SER A 59 -0.78 -11.76 2.92
C SER A 59 -1.75 -10.81 2.20
N GLU A 60 -2.91 -10.53 2.77
CA GLU A 60 -3.86 -9.54 2.25
C GLU A 60 -3.36 -8.12 2.51
N LEU A 61 -2.81 -7.86 3.69
CA LEU A 61 -2.17 -6.58 4.03
C LEU A 61 -1.01 -6.24 3.08
N ILE A 62 -0.14 -7.21 2.79
CA ILE A 62 0.92 -7.07 1.79
C ILE A 62 0.32 -6.74 0.40
N PHE A 63 -0.80 -7.36 0.05
CA PHE A 63 -1.48 -7.07 -1.21
C PHE A 63 -2.07 -5.65 -1.25
N CYS A 64 -2.59 -5.14 -0.13
CA CYS A 64 -3.02 -3.75 0.00
C CYS A 64 -1.84 -2.78 -0.21
N ILE A 65 -0.65 -3.10 0.32
CA ILE A 65 0.56 -2.28 0.11
C ILE A 65 0.89 -2.17 -1.38
N TYR A 66 0.87 -3.28 -2.13
CA TYR A 66 1.09 -3.25 -3.57
C TYR A 66 0.13 -2.31 -4.31
N LEU A 67 -1.14 -2.28 -3.90
CA LEU A 67 -2.15 -1.40 -4.49
C LEU A 67 -1.95 0.06 -4.06
N LYS A 68 -1.58 0.33 -2.81
CA LYS A 68 -1.23 1.67 -2.31
C LYS A 68 0.00 2.25 -3.01
N LEU A 69 0.95 1.40 -3.40
CA LEU A 69 2.11 1.76 -4.21
C LEU A 69 1.79 1.89 -5.71
N ASN A 70 0.50 1.82 -6.09
CA ASN A 70 0.01 1.90 -7.47
C ASN A 70 0.65 0.86 -8.43
N MET A 71 1.07 -0.29 -7.91
CA MET A 71 1.65 -1.33 -8.76
C MET A 71 0.59 -1.99 -9.65
N THR A 72 0.93 -2.17 -10.91
CA THR A 72 0.04 -2.77 -11.90
C THR A 72 -0.14 -4.26 -11.66
N THR A 73 -1.23 -4.83 -12.18
CA THR A 73 -1.48 -6.28 -12.14
C THR A 73 -0.31 -7.09 -12.72
N LYS A 74 0.37 -6.56 -13.75
CA LYS A 74 1.53 -7.22 -14.38
C LYS A 74 2.76 -7.17 -13.49
N GLU A 75 3.08 -6.02 -12.91
CA GLU A 75 4.21 -5.89 -11.99
C GLU A 75 4.06 -6.79 -10.76
N ILE A 76 2.89 -6.77 -10.12
CA ILE A 76 2.66 -7.61 -8.94
C ILE A 76 2.77 -9.09 -9.31
N ALA A 77 2.22 -9.51 -10.46
CA ALA A 77 2.33 -10.87 -10.95
C ALA A 77 3.79 -11.31 -11.12
N THR A 78 4.63 -10.44 -11.68
CA THR A 78 6.07 -10.66 -11.81
C THR A 78 6.74 -10.81 -10.45
N TYR A 79 6.49 -9.90 -9.50
CA TYR A 79 7.19 -9.89 -8.22
C TYR A 79 6.84 -11.08 -7.33
N ILE A 80 5.58 -11.54 -7.37
CA ILE A 80 5.14 -12.67 -6.54
C ILE A 80 5.13 -14.01 -7.28
N PHE A 81 5.65 -14.05 -8.51
CA PHE A 81 5.76 -15.26 -9.35
C PHE A 81 4.42 -15.98 -9.59
N VAL A 82 3.38 -15.23 -9.97
CA VAL A 82 2.07 -15.79 -10.32
C VAL A 82 1.55 -15.22 -11.63
N THR A 83 0.45 -15.76 -12.14
CA THR A 83 -0.17 -15.25 -13.37
C THR A 83 -0.90 -13.92 -13.12
N PRO A 84 -0.96 -13.01 -14.12
CA PRO A 84 -1.79 -11.81 -14.03
C PRO A 84 -3.27 -12.10 -13.71
N LYS A 85 -3.79 -13.24 -14.19
CA LYS A 85 -5.16 -13.69 -13.88
C LYS A 85 -5.34 -13.99 -12.38
N ALA A 86 -4.35 -14.62 -11.73
CA ALA A 86 -4.39 -14.86 -10.30
C ALA A 86 -4.41 -13.55 -9.50
N ILE A 87 -3.63 -12.54 -9.93
CA ILE A 87 -3.65 -11.20 -9.33
C ILE A 87 -5.02 -10.54 -9.53
N GLN A 88 -5.60 -10.60 -10.74
CA GLN A 88 -6.93 -10.03 -10.99
C GLN A 88 -8.01 -10.67 -10.11
N ASN A 89 -7.98 -11.99 -9.96
CA ASN A 89 -8.90 -12.71 -9.08
C ASN A 89 -8.71 -12.28 -7.62
N ARG A 90 -7.44 -12.06 -7.18
CA ARG A 90 -7.13 -11.56 -5.84
C ARG A 90 -7.62 -10.12 -5.63
N LYS A 91 -7.48 -9.22 -6.62
CA LYS A 91 -8.07 -7.87 -6.60
C LYS A 91 -9.58 -7.92 -6.44
N ASN A 92 -10.25 -8.79 -7.19
CA ASN A 92 -11.71 -8.93 -7.11
C ASN A 92 -12.17 -9.42 -5.73
N ARG A 93 -11.46 -10.40 -5.13
CA ARG A 93 -11.75 -10.85 -3.77
C ARG A 93 -11.51 -9.75 -2.75
N LEU A 94 -10.40 -9.03 -2.85
CA LEU A 94 -10.06 -7.95 -1.93
C LEU A 94 -11.08 -6.80 -2.02
N ARG A 95 -11.48 -6.39 -3.23
CA ARG A 95 -12.54 -5.39 -3.47
C ARG A 95 -13.82 -5.75 -2.71
N LYS A 96 -14.29 -6.99 -2.85
CA LYS A 96 -15.49 -7.46 -2.12
C LYS A 96 -15.29 -7.45 -0.60
N LYS A 97 -14.12 -7.90 -0.14
CA LYS A 97 -13.80 -8.01 1.30
C LYS A 97 -13.70 -6.65 2.00
N LEU A 98 -13.27 -5.63 1.28
CA LEU A 98 -13.16 -4.24 1.73
C LEU A 98 -14.40 -3.40 1.37
N SER A 99 -15.44 -4.01 0.80
CA SER A 99 -16.67 -3.33 0.37
C SER A 99 -16.41 -2.15 -0.57
N ILE A 100 -15.39 -2.23 -1.43
CA ILE A 100 -15.06 -1.17 -2.39
C ILE A 100 -16.07 -1.22 -3.54
N PRO A 101 -16.75 -0.11 -3.87
CA PRO A 101 -17.70 -0.06 -4.98
C PRO A 101 -17.08 -0.49 -6.32
N SER A 102 -17.89 -1.06 -7.21
CA SER A 102 -17.42 -1.58 -8.51
C SER A 102 -17.09 -0.48 -9.52
N ASP A 103 -17.82 0.62 -9.43
CA ASP A 103 -17.66 1.86 -10.20
C ASP A 103 -16.51 2.73 -9.71
N PHE A 104 -15.99 2.45 -8.51
CA PHE A 104 -14.86 3.17 -7.94
C PHE A 104 -13.52 2.49 -8.25
N ASP A 105 -12.56 3.25 -8.77
CA ASP A 105 -11.23 2.72 -9.07
C ASP A 105 -10.51 2.27 -7.79
N ILE A 106 -9.99 1.05 -7.83
CA ILE A 106 -9.38 0.43 -6.64
C ILE A 106 -8.11 1.15 -6.21
N TYR A 107 -7.32 1.68 -7.16
CA TYR A 107 -6.07 2.39 -6.84
C TYR A 107 -6.37 3.75 -6.23
N LYS A 108 -7.37 4.48 -6.77
CA LYS A 108 -7.88 5.71 -6.16
C LYS A 108 -8.36 5.48 -4.73
N TRP A 109 -9.13 4.41 -4.49
CA TRP A 109 -9.55 4.04 -3.14
C TRP A 109 -8.39 3.84 -2.19
N PHE A 110 -7.35 3.12 -2.62
CA PHE A 110 -6.16 2.95 -1.79
C PHE A 110 -5.41 4.26 -1.57
N ASN A 111 -5.41 5.19 -2.53
CA ASN A 111 -4.77 6.50 -2.36
C ASN A 111 -5.50 7.39 -1.33
N GLU A 112 -6.82 7.23 -1.18
CA GLU A 112 -7.67 7.99 -0.25
C GLU A 112 -7.64 7.48 1.19
N ILE A 113 -7.32 6.20 1.41
CA ILE A 113 -7.11 5.65 2.76
C ILE A 113 -5.71 5.92 3.29
#